data_AF-A0A8H4UWC1-F1
#
_entry.id   AF-A0A8H4UWC1-F1
#
_cell.length_a   1.000
_cell.length_b   1.000
_cell.length_c   1.000
_cell.angle_alpha   90.00
_cell.angle_beta   90.00
_cell.angle_gamma   90.00
#
_symmetry.space_group_name_H-M   'P 1'
#
loop_
_entity.id
_entity.type
_entity.pdbx_description
1 polymer ?
#
loop_
_entity_poly.entity_id
_entity_poly.type
_entity_poly.pdbx_seq_one_letter_code
_entity_poly.pdbx_strand_id
1 'polypeptide(L)'
;MIDMRMKQLLYYGGNYDSYHKTRSEQETNQMKAYTKQQEEIAHIKKFIASAGTYANLVRQAKSRQKILDKMEADGFIQPVIPDRVFSFRFADVEKLPPPVLAFDDVTFSYSGKPEDTLYENLDLGVDMDSRTALVGPNGVGKSTLLRLMTGKLSPNSGRVQRHTHLKLGLYSQHSAEQLDLTKSALDFVRDKFSEKSQDYQYWRQQLGRYALSGESQTALMGTLSE
;
A
#
# COMPACT_ATOMS: atom_id res chain seq x y z
N MET A 1 4.79 -17.75 16.83
CA MET A 1 4.27 -16.98 15.69
C MET A 1 4.57 -17.71 14.39
N ILE A 2 3.67 -17.62 13.41
CA ILE A 2 3.80 -18.25 12.09
C ILE A 2 4.00 -17.15 11.06
N ASP A 3 4.95 -17.35 10.16
CA ASP A 3 5.31 -16.40 9.11
C ASP A 3 5.31 -17.09 7.76
N MET A 4 4.51 -16.59 6.81
CA MET A 4 4.40 -17.15 5.47
C MET A 4 5.14 -16.26 4.47
N ARG A 5 6.28 -16.72 3.96
CA ARG A 5 7.06 -16.00 2.94
C ARG A 5 7.70 -16.93 1.96
N MET A 6 7.86 -16.46 0.72
CA MET A 6 8.46 -17.25 -0.38
C MET A 6 7.82 -18.64 -0.55
N LYS A 7 6.49 -18.74 -0.34
CA LYS A 7 5.72 -20.00 -0.35
C LYS A 7 6.16 -21.02 0.73
N GLN A 8 6.76 -20.55 1.81
CA GLN A 8 7.19 -21.36 2.96
C GLN A 8 6.54 -20.86 4.24
N LEU A 9 6.35 -21.77 5.20
CA LEU A 9 5.88 -21.47 6.55
C LEU A 9 7.04 -21.60 7.53
N LEU A 10 7.35 -20.50 8.22
CA LEU A 10 8.39 -20.41 9.24
C LEU A 10 7.76 -20.24 10.63
N TYR A 11 8.30 -20.95 11.61
CA TYR A 11 7.81 -20.95 12.98
C TYR A 11 8.82 -20.27 13.88
N TYR A 12 8.34 -19.26 14.62
CA TYR A 12 9.14 -18.49 15.58
C TYR A 12 8.58 -18.65 16.99
N GLY A 13 9.45 -18.90 17.97
CA GLY A 13 9.08 -18.89 19.38
C GLY A 13 8.92 -17.47 19.94
N GLY A 14 8.10 -17.31 20.99
CA GLY A 14 7.91 -16.03 21.67
C GLY A 14 6.81 -15.14 21.10
N ASN A 15 6.86 -13.85 21.45
CA ASN A 15 5.88 -12.82 21.05
C ASN A 15 6.29 -12.09 19.74
N TYR A 16 5.49 -11.11 19.32
CA TYR A 16 5.72 -10.36 18.08
C TYR A 16 7.07 -9.62 18.07
N ASP A 17 7.44 -8.98 19.17
CA ASP A 17 8.70 -8.22 19.27
C ASP A 17 9.92 -9.13 19.14
N SER A 18 9.88 -10.31 19.79
CA SER A 18 10.95 -11.31 19.73
C SER A 18 11.14 -11.80 18.30
N TYR A 19 10.04 -12.12 17.61
CA TYR A 19 10.08 -12.48 16.19
C TYR A 19 10.68 -11.38 15.32
N HIS A 20 10.21 -10.14 15.45
CA HIS A 20 10.63 -9.06 14.57
C HIS A 20 12.14 -8.84 14.69
N LYS A 21 12.67 -8.91 15.92
CA LYS A 21 14.10 -8.86 16.19
C LYS A 21 14.85 -10.07 15.58
N THR A 22 14.42 -11.30 15.88
CA THR A 22 15.07 -12.52 15.36
C THR A 22 15.08 -12.55 13.84
N ARG A 23 13.97 -12.16 13.20
CA ARG A 23 13.84 -12.05 11.75
C ARG A 23 14.84 -11.03 11.19
N SER A 24 14.86 -9.82 11.74
CA SER A 24 15.76 -8.74 11.29
C SER A 24 17.23 -9.15 11.40
N GLU A 25 17.60 -9.86 12.47
CA GLU A 25 18.95 -10.42 12.67
C GLU A 25 19.26 -11.52 11.64
N GLN A 26 18.33 -12.46 11.39
CA GLN A 26 18.49 -13.51 10.38
C GLN A 26 18.66 -12.93 8.96
N GLU A 27 17.81 -11.98 8.58
CA GLU A 27 17.89 -11.29 7.29
C GLU A 27 19.23 -10.54 7.15
N THR A 28 19.66 -9.83 8.19
CA THR A 28 20.96 -9.14 8.19
C THR A 28 22.12 -10.12 8.01
N ASN A 29 22.09 -11.26 8.72
CA ASN A 29 23.13 -12.28 8.64
C ASN A 29 23.16 -12.97 7.28
N GLN A 30 21.99 -13.31 6.73
CA GLN A 30 21.85 -13.89 5.40
C GLN A 30 22.38 -12.94 4.34
N MET A 31 22.00 -11.65 4.38
CA MET A 31 22.45 -10.67 3.40
C MET A 31 23.97 -10.45 3.47
N LYS A 32 24.56 -10.44 4.66
CA LYS A 32 26.02 -10.38 4.83
C LYS A 32 26.71 -11.62 4.23
N ALA A 33 26.19 -12.81 4.51
CA ALA A 33 26.74 -14.05 3.98
C ALA A 33 26.62 -14.11 2.45
N TYR A 34 25.48 -13.65 1.90
CA TYR A 34 25.25 -13.50 0.48
C TYR A 34 26.30 -12.57 -0.16
N THR A 35 26.47 -11.35 0.37
CA THR A 35 27.45 -10.38 -0.16
C THR A 35 28.87 -10.97 -0.16
N LYS A 36 29.28 -11.61 0.94
CA LYS A 36 30.59 -12.27 1.04
C LYS A 36 30.76 -13.38 -0.02
N GLN A 37 29.74 -14.21 -0.21
CA GLN A 37 29.77 -15.27 -1.23
C GLN A 37 29.87 -14.68 -2.64
N GLN A 38 29.13 -13.61 -2.94
CA GLN A 38 29.18 -12.94 -4.24
C GLN A 38 30.54 -12.29 -4.51
N GLU A 39 31.17 -11.68 -3.50
CA GLU A 39 32.54 -11.14 -3.60
C GLU A 39 33.57 -12.25 -3.89
N GLU A 40 33.46 -13.39 -3.21
CA GLU A 40 34.34 -14.55 -3.43
C GLU A 40 34.15 -15.13 -4.85
N ILE A 41 32.90 -15.30 -5.29
CA ILE A 41 32.58 -15.75 -6.65
C ILE A 41 33.16 -14.78 -7.69
N ALA A 42 33.00 -13.47 -7.49
CA ALA A 42 33.54 -12.46 -8.38
C ALA A 42 35.07 -12.52 -8.44
N HIS A 43 35.73 -12.69 -7.29
CA HIS A 43 37.18 -12.83 -7.22
C HIS A 43 37.69 -14.10 -7.93
N ILE A 44 37.04 -15.24 -7.72
CA ILE A 44 37.35 -16.50 -8.39
C ILE A 44 37.19 -16.35 -9.91
N LYS A 45 36.06 -15.80 -10.37
CA LYS A 45 35.80 -15.57 -11.81
C LYS A 45 36.84 -14.67 -12.43
N LYS A 46 37.21 -13.57 -11.75
CA LYS A 46 38.27 -12.66 -12.20
C LYS A 46 39.63 -13.38 -12.32
N PHE A 47 39.97 -14.23 -11.35
CA PHE A 47 41.21 -15.01 -11.41
C PHE A 47 41.22 -15.98 -12.59
N ILE A 48 40.12 -16.72 -12.80
CA ILE A 48 39.98 -17.67 -13.91
C ILE A 48 40.12 -16.94 -15.25
N ALA A 49 39.47 -15.79 -15.41
CA ALA A 49 39.58 -14.98 -16.63
C ALA A 49 41.00 -14.42 -16.86
N SER A 50 41.74 -14.12 -15.79
CA SER A 50 43.11 -13.62 -15.88
C SER A 50 44.17 -14.70 -16.13
N ALA A 51 43.80 -15.98 -16.03
CA ALA A 51 44.71 -17.09 -16.25
C ALA A 51 45.04 -17.19 -17.75
N GLY A 52 46.19 -16.64 -18.13
CA GLY A 52 46.74 -16.77 -19.48
C GLY A 52 47.25 -18.19 -19.79
N THR A 53 48.32 -18.32 -20.56
CA THR A 53 48.83 -19.62 -21.04
C THR A 53 49.79 -20.32 -20.06
N TYR A 54 50.24 -19.65 -19.00
CA TYR A 54 51.19 -20.21 -18.04
C TYR A 54 50.62 -21.44 -17.32
N ALA A 55 51.27 -22.59 -17.49
CA ALA A 55 50.80 -23.89 -17.01
C ALA A 55 50.42 -23.90 -15.50
N ASN A 56 51.20 -23.21 -14.66
CA ASN A 56 50.92 -23.10 -13.22
C ASN A 56 49.63 -22.31 -12.94
N LEU A 57 49.40 -21.18 -13.63
CA LEU A 57 48.16 -20.39 -13.46
C LEU A 57 46.95 -21.14 -14.02
N VAL A 58 47.08 -21.82 -15.16
CA VAL A 58 46.01 -22.65 -15.74
C VAL A 58 45.59 -23.77 -14.79
N ARG A 59 46.56 -24.45 -14.15
CA ARG A 59 46.27 -25.49 -13.15
C ARG A 59 45.52 -24.92 -11.94
N GLN A 60 45.93 -23.75 -11.44
CA GLN A 60 45.23 -23.07 -10.34
C GLN A 60 43.83 -22.60 -10.74
N ALA A 61 43.64 -22.09 -11.96
CA ALA A 61 42.34 -21.69 -12.48
C ALA A 61 41.38 -22.88 -12.56
N LYS A 62 41.82 -24.03 -13.08
CA LYS A 62 41.03 -25.28 -13.08
C LYS A 62 40.64 -25.73 -11.67
N SER A 63 41.56 -25.62 -10.70
CA SER A 63 41.24 -25.94 -9.30
C SER A 63 40.18 -25.00 -8.72
N ARG A 64 40.28 -23.69 -9.00
CA ARG A 64 39.29 -22.70 -8.54
C ARG A 64 37.95 -22.83 -9.27
N GLN A 65 37.94 -23.20 -10.54
CA GLN A 65 36.72 -23.56 -11.27
C GLN A 65 35.99 -24.71 -10.58
N LYS A 66 36.70 -25.77 -10.18
CA LYS A 66 36.10 -26.88 -9.44
C LYS A 66 35.49 -26.45 -8.09
N ILE A 67 36.07 -25.45 -7.42
CA ILE A 67 35.50 -24.87 -6.20
C ILE A 67 34.19 -24.14 -6.53
N LEU A 68 34.18 -23.35 -7.61
CA LEU A 68 32.97 -22.66 -8.07
C LEU A 68 31.86 -23.64 -8.48
N ASP A 69 32.20 -24.70 -9.22
CA ASP A 69 31.26 -25.75 -9.62
C ASP A 69 30.68 -26.47 -8.39
N LYS A 70 31.49 -26.68 -7.35
CA LYS A 70 31.03 -27.25 -6.08
C LYS A 70 30.09 -26.28 -5.35
N MET A 71 30.43 -25.00 -5.28
CA MET A 71 29.55 -23.98 -4.68
C MET A 71 28.21 -23.87 -5.39
N GLU A 72 28.20 -24.01 -6.72
CA GLU A 72 26.98 -24.05 -7.52
C GLU A 72 26.14 -25.31 -7.23
N ALA A 73 26.79 -26.47 -7.13
CA ALA A 73 26.13 -27.73 -6.78
C ALA A 73 25.53 -27.73 -5.36
N ASP A 74 26.20 -27.08 -4.40
CA ASP A 74 25.72 -26.94 -3.01
C ASP A 74 24.59 -25.89 -2.88
N GLY A 75 24.38 -25.08 -3.92
CA GLY A 75 23.38 -24.02 -3.98
C GLY A 75 23.88 -22.69 -3.40
N PHE A 76 23.73 -21.61 -4.17
CA PHE A 76 24.10 -20.28 -3.69
C PHE A 76 23.16 -19.77 -2.60
N ILE A 77 23.73 -19.02 -1.67
CA ILE A 77 22.96 -18.24 -0.71
C ILE A 77 22.07 -17.30 -1.52
N GLN A 78 20.79 -17.27 -1.19
CA GLN A 78 19.84 -16.39 -1.85
C GLN A 78 19.90 -15.00 -1.20
N PRO A 79 19.74 -13.91 -1.96
CA PRO A 79 19.60 -12.59 -1.39
C PRO A 79 18.33 -12.51 -0.54
N VAL A 80 18.35 -11.65 0.48
CA VAL A 80 17.12 -11.33 1.21
C VAL A 80 16.22 -10.52 0.29
N ILE A 81 15.00 -11.01 0.08
CA ILE A 81 13.97 -10.29 -0.67
C ILE A 81 13.21 -9.43 0.34
N PRO A 82 13.24 -8.09 0.22
CA PRO A 82 12.50 -7.23 1.12
C PRO A 82 11.00 -7.43 0.91
N ASP A 83 10.22 -7.22 1.97
CA ASP A 83 8.77 -7.25 1.86
C ASP A 83 8.31 -6.19 0.86
N ARG A 84 7.29 -6.55 0.07
CA ARG A 84 6.72 -5.63 -0.91
C ARG A 84 6.08 -4.46 -0.17
N VAL A 85 6.66 -3.28 -0.31
CA VAL A 85 6.06 -2.04 0.21
C VAL A 85 5.01 -1.56 -0.78
N PHE A 86 3.75 -1.52 -0.35
CA PHE A 86 2.69 -0.90 -1.12
C PHE A 86 2.80 0.62 -0.97
N SER A 87 3.21 1.29 -2.05
CA SER A 87 3.19 2.75 -2.15
C SER A 87 2.09 3.15 -3.11
N PHE A 88 1.23 4.06 -2.66
CA PHE A 88 0.29 4.75 -3.53
C PHE A 88 0.35 6.24 -3.27
N ARG A 89 0.02 7.02 -4.30
CA ARG A 89 -0.03 8.47 -4.21
C ARG A 89 -1.31 8.95 -4.88
N PHE A 90 -2.09 9.75 -4.15
CA PHE A 90 -3.20 10.49 -4.74
C PHE A 90 -2.69 11.54 -5.71
N ALA A 91 -3.51 11.85 -6.73
CA ALA A 91 -3.21 12.95 -7.64
C ALA A 91 -3.06 14.26 -6.86
N ASP A 92 -2.13 15.11 -7.29
CA ASP A 92 -2.02 16.45 -6.75
C ASP A 92 -3.30 17.23 -7.07
N VAL A 93 -3.81 17.96 -6.09
CA VAL A 93 -5.05 18.75 -6.19
C VAL A 93 -4.74 20.23 -6.01
N GLU A 94 -5.53 21.08 -6.64
CA GLU A 94 -5.46 22.52 -6.46
C GLU A 94 -5.75 22.89 -5.00
N LYS A 95 -4.93 23.77 -4.41
CA LYS A 95 -5.11 24.23 -3.04
C LYS A 95 -6.27 25.23 -2.98
N LEU A 96 -7.16 25.02 -2.03
CA LEU A 96 -8.30 25.87 -1.72
C LEU A 96 -7.95 26.75 -0.53
N PRO A 97 -8.29 28.05 -0.54
CA PRO A 97 -8.14 28.90 0.62
C PRO A 97 -9.11 28.47 1.73
N PRO A 98 -8.70 28.55 3.01
CA PRO A 98 -9.61 28.40 4.14
C PRO A 98 -10.73 29.44 4.15
N PRO A 99 -11.91 29.14 4.74
CA PRO A 99 -12.29 27.83 5.28
C PRO A 99 -12.72 26.86 4.18
N VAL A 100 -12.18 25.64 4.18
CA VAL A 100 -12.52 24.63 3.16
C VAL A 100 -13.86 23.97 3.48
N LEU A 101 -14.05 23.54 4.72
CA LEU A 101 -15.30 23.02 5.24
C LEU A 101 -15.44 23.43 6.70
N ALA A 102 -16.50 24.14 7.04
CA ALA A 102 -16.74 24.68 8.37
C ALA A 102 -18.17 24.41 8.84
N PHE A 103 -18.32 24.13 10.12
CA PHE A 103 -19.59 24.06 10.84
C PHE A 103 -19.63 25.29 11.74
N ASP A 104 -20.69 26.08 11.63
CA ASP A 104 -20.95 27.23 12.51
C ASP A 104 -22.27 26.99 13.24
N ASP A 105 -22.22 26.91 14.58
CA ASP A 105 -23.37 26.76 15.48
C ASP A 105 -24.32 25.62 15.07
N VAL A 106 -23.78 24.48 14.61
CA VAL A 106 -24.59 23.41 14.03
C VAL A 106 -25.29 22.60 15.11
N THR A 107 -26.63 22.58 15.05
CA THR A 107 -27.46 21.67 15.85
C THR A 107 -28.16 20.67 14.95
N PHE A 108 -28.17 19.39 15.34
CA PHE A 108 -28.79 18.32 14.57
C PHE A 108 -29.49 17.27 15.43
N SER A 109 -30.71 16.92 15.06
CA SER A 109 -31.47 15.75 15.51
C SER A 109 -32.23 15.15 14.33
N TYR A 110 -32.35 13.81 14.30
CA TYR A 110 -33.10 13.13 13.23
C TYR A 110 -34.61 13.40 13.31
N SER A 111 -35.16 13.54 14.51
CA SER A 111 -36.59 13.81 14.74
C SER A 111 -36.96 15.29 14.61
N GLY A 112 -35.96 16.18 14.57
CA GLY A 112 -36.16 17.64 14.67
C GLY A 112 -36.53 18.12 16.07
N LYS A 113 -36.60 17.21 17.06
CA LYS A 113 -36.95 17.55 18.44
C LYS A 113 -35.72 17.81 19.30
N PRO A 114 -35.77 18.75 20.26
CA PRO A 114 -34.65 19.05 21.15
C PRO A 114 -34.21 17.88 22.02
N GLU A 115 -35.13 17.03 22.47
CA GLU A 115 -34.85 15.87 23.33
C GLU A 115 -33.98 14.79 22.68
N ASP A 116 -33.96 14.72 21.35
CA ASP A 116 -33.17 13.75 20.57
C ASP A 116 -31.95 14.40 19.91
N THR A 117 -31.48 15.53 20.44
CA THR A 117 -30.35 16.28 19.89
C THR A 117 -29.07 15.46 19.93
N LEU A 118 -28.49 15.24 18.75
CA LEU A 118 -27.23 14.52 18.57
C LEU A 118 -26.03 15.48 18.60
N TYR A 119 -26.20 16.67 18.02
CA TYR A 119 -25.22 17.75 18.04
C TYR A 119 -25.90 19.03 18.48
N GLU A 120 -25.27 19.78 19.37
CA GLU A 120 -25.75 21.06 19.87
C GLU A 120 -24.62 22.09 19.71
N ASN A 121 -24.89 23.18 18.98
CA ASN A 121 -23.95 24.29 18.73
C ASN A 121 -22.53 23.82 18.36
N LEU A 122 -22.45 22.90 17.39
CA LEU A 122 -21.18 22.32 16.95
C LEU A 122 -20.44 23.30 16.03
N ASP A 123 -19.26 23.73 16.47
CA ASP A 123 -18.27 24.45 15.65
C ASP A 123 -17.09 23.53 15.30
N LEU A 124 -16.77 23.44 14.01
CA LEU A 124 -15.69 22.58 13.50
C LEU A 124 -15.17 23.09 12.16
N GLY A 125 -13.85 23.16 11.99
CA GLY A 125 -13.20 23.44 10.71
C GLY A 125 -12.37 22.26 10.21
N VAL A 126 -12.37 22.05 8.90
CA VAL A 126 -11.48 21.10 8.21
C VAL A 126 -10.89 21.80 6.99
N ASP A 127 -9.56 21.86 6.93
CA ASP A 127 -8.78 22.46 5.84
C ASP A 127 -8.00 21.39 5.04
N MET A 128 -7.38 21.79 3.93
CA MET A 128 -6.72 20.84 3.02
C MET A 128 -5.47 20.15 3.57
N ASP A 129 -4.86 20.71 4.60
CA ASP A 129 -3.73 20.15 5.33
C ASP A 129 -4.15 19.39 6.61
N SER A 130 -5.45 19.36 6.91
CA SER A 130 -5.98 18.68 8.08
C SER A 130 -5.89 17.15 7.94
N ARG A 131 -5.47 16.48 9.02
CA ARG A 131 -5.59 15.03 9.20
C ARG A 131 -6.43 14.76 10.44
N THR A 132 -7.74 14.64 10.25
CA THR A 132 -8.71 14.56 11.35
C THR A 132 -9.14 13.11 11.58
N ALA A 133 -9.02 12.64 12.83
CA ALA A 133 -9.54 11.35 13.25
C ALA A 133 -10.82 11.54 14.07
N LEU A 134 -11.91 10.87 13.67
CA LEU A 134 -13.18 10.88 14.38
C LEU A 134 -13.33 9.60 15.20
N VAL A 135 -13.14 9.71 16.52
CA VAL A 135 -13.16 8.59 17.46
C VAL A 135 -14.31 8.71 18.44
N GLY A 136 -14.84 7.57 18.87
CA GLY A 136 -15.91 7.51 19.86
C GLY A 136 -16.70 6.20 19.78
N PRO A 137 -17.59 5.93 20.74
CA PRO A 137 -18.41 4.73 20.76
C PRO A 137 -19.31 4.58 19.52
N ASN A 138 -19.85 3.38 19.31
CA ASN A 138 -20.89 3.18 18.29
C ASN A 138 -22.15 3.95 18.68
N GLY A 139 -22.83 4.54 17.70
CA GLY A 139 -24.06 5.31 17.93
C GLY A 139 -23.87 6.79 18.29
N VAL A 140 -22.66 7.26 18.61
CA VAL A 140 -22.38 8.68 18.97
C VAL A 140 -22.49 9.68 17.80
N GLY A 141 -22.98 9.22 16.64
CA GLY A 141 -23.23 10.09 15.49
C GLY A 141 -22.10 10.20 14.47
N LYS A 142 -20.97 9.50 14.60
CA LYS A 142 -19.83 9.63 13.65
C LYS A 142 -20.23 9.62 12.17
N SER A 143 -21.05 8.65 11.76
CA SER A 143 -21.58 8.55 10.39
C SER A 143 -22.54 9.69 10.04
N THR A 144 -23.28 10.21 11.02
CA THR A 144 -24.12 11.41 10.88
C THR A 144 -23.27 12.65 10.62
N LEU A 145 -22.17 12.84 11.35
CA LEU A 145 -21.23 13.94 11.10
C LEU A 145 -20.69 13.89 9.66
N LEU A 146 -20.26 12.72 9.18
CA LEU A 146 -19.81 12.54 7.79
C LEU A 146 -20.92 12.84 6.77
N ARG A 147 -22.18 12.50 7.08
CA ARG A 147 -23.34 12.84 6.23
C ARG A 147 -23.62 14.34 6.21
N LEU A 148 -23.49 15.03 7.35
CA LEU A 148 -23.54 16.49 7.42
C LEU A 148 -22.39 17.09 6.60
N MET A 149 -21.15 16.62 6.77
CA MET A 149 -19.99 17.08 5.97
C MET A 149 -20.21 16.92 4.47
N THR A 150 -20.77 15.79 4.03
CA THR A 150 -21.04 15.51 2.61
C THR A 150 -22.32 16.16 2.07
N GLY A 151 -23.10 16.85 2.90
CA GLY A 151 -24.36 17.48 2.51
C GLY A 151 -25.51 16.50 2.26
N LYS A 152 -25.35 15.23 2.65
CA LYS A 152 -26.43 14.23 2.62
C LYS A 152 -27.47 14.46 3.70
N LEU A 153 -27.10 15.20 4.74
CA LEU A 153 -28.00 15.71 5.78
C LEU A 153 -27.82 17.22 5.88
N SER A 154 -28.90 17.90 6.22
CA SER A 154 -28.92 19.32 6.55
C SER A 154 -29.04 19.49 8.07
N PRO A 155 -28.36 20.48 8.66
CA PRO A 155 -28.51 20.78 10.07
C PRO A 155 -29.92 21.32 10.36
N ASN A 156 -30.40 21.16 11.60
CA ASN A 156 -31.68 21.76 12.02
C ASN A 156 -31.51 23.26 12.29
N SER A 157 -30.36 23.69 12.82
CA SER A 157 -29.94 25.08 12.94
C SER A 157 -28.43 25.24 12.74
N GLY A 158 -27.97 26.47 12.56
CA GLY A 158 -26.59 26.75 12.16
C GLY A 158 -26.35 26.49 10.68
N ARG A 159 -25.09 26.40 10.27
CA ARG A 159 -24.75 26.13 8.86
C ARG A 159 -23.48 25.31 8.70
N VAL A 160 -23.46 24.51 7.64
CA VAL A 160 -22.25 23.83 7.17
C VAL A 160 -21.77 24.52 5.89
N GLN A 161 -20.74 25.34 6.01
CA GLN A 161 -20.08 26.01 4.89
C GLN A 161 -19.11 25.05 4.19
N ARG A 162 -19.10 25.09 2.85
CA ARG A 162 -18.15 24.35 2.02
C ARG A 162 -17.63 25.28 0.95
N HIS A 163 -16.33 25.24 0.70
CA HIS A 163 -15.74 25.99 -0.39
C HIS A 163 -16.36 25.59 -1.73
N THR A 164 -16.67 26.55 -2.60
CA THR A 164 -17.43 26.33 -3.85
C THR A 164 -16.75 25.34 -4.81
N HIS A 165 -15.42 25.27 -4.77
CA HIS A 165 -14.61 24.37 -5.60
C HIS A 165 -14.24 23.04 -4.88
N LEU A 166 -14.77 22.79 -3.68
CA LEU A 166 -14.49 21.57 -2.92
C LEU A 166 -15.02 20.33 -3.66
N LYS A 167 -14.13 19.36 -3.89
CA LYS A 167 -14.48 18.03 -4.39
C LYS A 167 -14.36 17.02 -3.25
N LEU A 168 -15.46 16.37 -2.90
CA LEU A 168 -15.51 15.37 -1.83
C LEU A 168 -15.46 13.95 -2.41
N GLY A 169 -14.50 13.15 -1.93
CA GLY A 169 -14.47 11.70 -2.12
C GLY A 169 -14.91 11.00 -0.83
N LEU A 170 -15.84 10.05 -0.94
CA LEU A 170 -16.31 9.25 0.19
C LEU A 170 -15.96 7.77 -0.06
N TYR A 171 -15.18 7.19 0.86
CA TYR A 171 -14.95 5.75 0.92
C TYR A 171 -15.68 5.18 2.12
N SER A 172 -16.59 4.24 1.89
CA SER A 172 -17.38 3.57 2.92
C SER A 172 -16.97 2.11 3.05
N GLN A 173 -17.29 1.48 4.18
CA GLN A 173 -17.03 0.06 4.42
C GLN A 173 -17.66 -0.84 3.34
N HIS A 174 -18.83 -0.47 2.82
CA HIS A 174 -19.55 -1.18 1.74
C HIS A 174 -19.11 -0.76 0.32
N SER A 175 -18.03 0.02 0.17
CA SER A 175 -17.59 0.47 -1.17
C SER A 175 -17.15 -0.68 -2.07
N ALA A 176 -16.66 -1.78 -1.50
CA ALA A 176 -16.32 -3.00 -2.24
C ALA A 176 -17.54 -3.67 -2.88
N GLU A 177 -18.73 -3.58 -2.26
CA GLU A 177 -19.97 -4.13 -2.80
C GLU A 177 -20.46 -3.39 -4.06
N GLN A 178 -19.90 -2.20 -4.33
CA GLN A 178 -20.18 -1.44 -5.55
C GLN A 178 -19.29 -1.84 -6.73
N LEU A 179 -18.35 -2.77 -6.51
CA LEU A 179 -17.46 -3.27 -7.56
C LEU A 179 -18.13 -4.42 -8.29
N ASP A 180 -18.06 -4.40 -9.62
CA ASP A 180 -18.43 -5.54 -10.45
C ASP A 180 -17.30 -6.57 -10.41
N LEU A 181 -17.39 -7.51 -9.47
CA LEU A 181 -16.36 -8.52 -9.23
C LEU A 181 -16.12 -9.46 -10.43
N THR A 182 -17.02 -9.45 -11.42
CA THR A 182 -16.90 -10.22 -12.66
C THR A 182 -16.01 -9.55 -13.70
N LYS A 183 -15.57 -8.31 -13.45
CA LYS A 183 -14.68 -7.55 -14.33
C LYS A 183 -13.26 -7.48 -13.77
N SER A 184 -12.31 -7.24 -14.67
CA SER A 184 -10.98 -6.79 -14.26
C SER A 184 -11.05 -5.35 -13.75
N ALA A 185 -10.10 -4.96 -12.89
CA ALA A 185 -10.02 -3.57 -12.42
C ALA A 185 -9.83 -2.60 -13.60
N LEU A 186 -9.08 -3.01 -14.62
CA LEU A 186 -8.82 -2.24 -15.83
C LEU A 186 -10.09 -2.00 -16.65
N ASP A 187 -10.89 -3.04 -16.86
CA ASP A 187 -12.17 -2.91 -17.56
C ASP A 187 -13.18 -2.11 -16.74
N PHE A 188 -13.23 -2.32 -15.43
CA PHE A 188 -14.12 -1.59 -14.54
C PHE A 188 -13.90 -0.07 -14.62
N VAL A 189 -12.65 0.40 -14.48
CA VAL A 189 -12.36 1.84 -14.51
C VAL A 189 -12.58 2.43 -15.91
N ARG A 190 -12.25 1.69 -16.97
CA ARG A 190 -12.50 2.15 -18.35
C ARG A 190 -13.98 2.30 -18.62
N ASP A 191 -14.79 1.30 -18.26
CA ASP A 191 -16.22 1.32 -18.51
C ASP A 191 -16.91 2.40 -17.66
N LYS A 192 -16.53 2.50 -16.38
CA LYS A 192 -17.14 3.45 -15.43
C LYS A 192 -16.80 4.91 -15.74
N PHE A 193 -15.60 5.17 -16.26
CA PHE A 193 -15.10 6.51 -16.57
C PHE A 193 -14.79 6.67 -18.06
N SER A 194 -15.68 6.11 -18.88
CA SER A 194 -15.61 6.10 -20.34
C SER A 194 -15.39 7.49 -20.96
N GLU A 195 -15.89 8.53 -20.29
CA GLU A 195 -15.81 9.94 -20.66
C GLU A 195 -14.42 10.55 -20.44
N LYS A 196 -13.60 9.95 -19.57
CA LYS A 196 -12.22 10.41 -19.33
C LYS A 196 -11.24 9.85 -20.35
N SER A 197 -11.35 8.56 -20.64
CA SER A 197 -10.49 7.88 -21.62
C SER A 197 -11.02 6.48 -21.94
N GLN A 198 -10.89 6.07 -23.20
CA GLN A 198 -11.08 4.68 -23.65
C GLN A 198 -9.75 3.93 -23.80
N ASP A 199 -8.61 4.61 -23.63
CA ASP A 199 -7.30 4.02 -23.78
C ASP A 199 -6.92 3.17 -22.56
N TYR A 200 -6.65 1.89 -22.81
CA TYR A 200 -6.16 0.96 -21.81
C TYR A 200 -4.82 1.39 -21.20
N GLN A 201 -3.90 1.97 -21.98
CA GLN A 201 -2.58 2.38 -21.46
C GLN A 201 -2.73 3.50 -20.43
N TYR A 202 -3.60 4.47 -20.70
CA TYR A 202 -3.97 5.51 -19.74
C TYR A 202 -4.46 4.90 -18.41
N TRP A 203 -5.40 3.95 -18.44
CA TRP A 203 -5.93 3.34 -17.22
C TRP A 203 -4.94 2.42 -16.50
N ARG A 204 -4.07 1.71 -17.23
CA ARG A 204 -2.94 0.96 -16.65
C ARG A 204 -2.01 1.87 -15.86
N GLN A 205 -1.72 3.05 -16.38
CA GLN A 205 -0.89 4.04 -15.68
C GLN A 205 -1.58 4.56 -14.41
N GLN A 206 -2.90 4.83 -14.46
CA GLN A 206 -3.65 5.28 -13.29
C GLN A 206 -3.72 4.21 -12.20
N LEU A 207 -4.06 2.97 -12.54
CA LEU A 207 -4.11 1.85 -11.60
C LEU A 207 -2.73 1.56 -10.99
N GLY A 208 -1.66 1.69 -11.77
CA GLY A 208 -0.29 1.53 -11.30
C GLY A 208 0.10 2.52 -10.18
N ARG A 209 -0.49 3.73 -10.14
CA ARG A 209 -0.27 4.70 -9.04
C ARG A 209 -0.85 4.25 -7.71
N TYR A 210 -1.75 3.27 -7.73
CA TYR A 210 -2.38 2.65 -6.57
C TYR A 210 -1.87 1.23 -6.31
N ALA A 211 -0.66 0.93 -6.77
CA ALA A 211 0.03 -0.36 -6.60
C ALA A 211 -0.65 -1.58 -7.24
N LEU A 212 -1.67 -1.38 -8.07
CA LEU A 212 -2.27 -2.41 -8.90
C LEU A 212 -1.57 -2.42 -10.27
N SER A 213 -0.74 -3.42 -10.52
CA SER A 213 0.11 -3.50 -11.73
C SER A 213 0.26 -4.93 -12.26
N GLY A 214 0.68 -5.06 -13.52
CA GLY A 214 0.88 -6.36 -14.17
C GLY A 214 -0.41 -7.16 -14.26
N GLU A 215 -0.32 -8.46 -13.99
CA GLU A 215 -1.45 -9.40 -14.10
C GLU A 215 -2.64 -9.04 -13.19
N SER A 216 -2.38 -8.38 -12.05
CA SER A 216 -3.45 -7.97 -11.13
C SER A 216 -4.42 -6.94 -11.72
N GLN A 217 -4.01 -6.18 -12.75
CA GLN A 217 -4.89 -5.23 -13.44
C GLN A 217 -5.92 -5.92 -14.35
N THR A 218 -5.54 -7.08 -14.90
CA THR A 218 -6.33 -7.85 -15.86
C THR A 218 -7.03 -9.04 -15.23
N ALA A 219 -6.60 -9.47 -14.04
CA ALA A 219 -7.30 -10.46 -13.24
C ALA A 219 -8.67 -9.95 -12.82
N LEU A 220 -9.64 -10.87 -12.70
CA LEU A 220 -10.97 -10.53 -12.22
C LEU A 220 -10.87 -10.01 -10.78
N MET A 221 -11.57 -8.93 -10.46
CA MET A 221 -11.52 -8.33 -9.13
C MET A 221 -11.95 -9.33 -8.05
N GLY A 222 -12.89 -10.23 -8.33
CA GLY A 222 -13.30 -11.30 -7.42
C GLY A 222 -12.24 -12.38 -7.15
N THR A 223 -11.11 -12.36 -7.84
CA THR A 223 -9.97 -13.29 -7.61
C THR A 223 -8.80 -12.63 -6.88
N LEU A 224 -8.87 -11.32 -6.66
CA LEU A 224 -7.88 -10.59 -5.88
C LEU A 224 -8.08 -10.90 -4.39
N SER A 225 -6.99 -10.84 -3.62
CA SER A 225 -7.07 -10.91 -2.16
C SER A 225 -7.89 -9.73 -1.62
N GLU A 226 -8.80 -10.01 -0.69
CA GLU A 226 -9.51 -8.98 0.10
C GLU A 226 -8.55 -8.12 0.94
#